data_AF-A0A7S3HH64-F1
#
_entry.id   AF-A0A7S3HH64-F1
#
_cell.length_a   1.000
_cell.length_b   1.000
_cell.length_c   1.000
_cell.angle_alpha   90.00
_cell.angle_beta   90.00
_cell.angle_gamma   90.00
#
_symmetry.space_group_name_H-M   'P 1'
#
loop_
_entity.id
_entity.type
_entity.pdbx_description
1 polymer ?
#
loop_
_entity_poly.entity_id
_entity_poly.type
_entity_poly.pdbx_seq_one_letter_code
_entity_poly.pdbx_strand_id
1 'polypeptide(L)'
;VAPIEYMSDFWNVLDSIVILTNITANVLRLVYLEDNMVVEVLLSVSSVVAYFNILYYLRSFEDTGPLVSMIMRISRDITYLIMVVIIILVGFSQAFWLVSRHVDGLPFATFQGSLLNSY
;
A
#
# COMPACT_ATOMS: atom_id res chain seq x y z
N VAL A 1 16.71 -15.60 17.51
CA VAL A 1 15.31 -15.32 17.14
C VAL A 1 14.95 -16.26 16.02
N ALA A 2 13.89 -17.06 16.17
CA ALA A 2 13.48 -17.96 15.09
C ALA A 2 13.06 -17.12 13.87
N PRO A 3 13.29 -17.57 12.63
CA PRO A 3 12.93 -16.80 11.43
C PRO A 3 11.44 -16.44 11.38
N ILE A 4 10.59 -17.27 12.01
CA ILE A 4 9.14 -17.05 12.12
C ILE A 4 8.81 -15.89 13.08
N GLU A 5 9.54 -15.75 14.18
CA GLU A 5 9.34 -14.64 15.12
C GLU A 5 9.73 -13.31 14.47
N TYR A 6 10.82 -13.29 13.68
CA TYR A 6 11.25 -12.10 12.96
C TYR A 6 10.19 -11.59 11.97
N MET A 7 9.52 -12.48 11.23
CA MET A 7 8.46 -12.12 10.28
C MET A 7 7.11 -11.78 10.94
N SER A 8 6.96 -12.00 12.25
CA SER A 8 5.72 -11.65 12.96
C SER A 8 5.62 -10.16 13.28
N ASP A 9 6.76 -9.45 13.30
CA ASP A 9 6.81 -8.02 13.54
C ASP A 9 6.53 -7.24 12.25
N PHE A 10 5.46 -6.44 12.28
CA PHE A 10 5.02 -5.58 11.17
C PHE A 10 6.15 -4.72 10.58
N TRP A 11 7.02 -4.19 11.43
CA TRP A 11 8.15 -3.35 11.04
C TRP A 11 9.26 -4.12 10.33
N ASN A 12 9.56 -5.34 10.77
CA ASN A 12 10.56 -6.18 10.12
C ASN A 12 10.10 -6.64 8.73
N VAL A 13 8.79 -6.87 8.57
CA VAL A 13 8.20 -7.19 7.26
C VAL A 13 8.32 -6.00 6.31
N LEU A 14 7.99 -4.78 6.78
CA LEU A 14 8.15 -3.56 5.99
C LEU A 14 9.60 -3.33 5.57
N ASP A 15 10.54 -3.45 6.51
CA ASP A 15 11.97 -3.27 6.22
C ASP A 15 12.49 -4.33 5.23
N SER A 16 12.10 -5.59 5.42
CA SER A 16 12.43 -6.68 4.50
C SER A 16 11.92 -6.40 3.08
N ILE A 17 10.69 -5.88 2.93
CA ILE A 17 10.13 -5.51 1.64
C ILE A 17 10.93 -4.38 1.00
N VAL A 18 11.30 -3.34 1.74
CA VAL A 18 12.10 -2.21 1.22
C VAL A 18 13.46 -2.69 0.72
N ILE A 19 14.13 -3.53 1.51
CA ILE A 19 15.45 -4.08 1.17
C ILE A 19 15.34 -4.96 -0.09
N LEU A 20 14.38 -5.89 -0.12
CA LEU A 20 14.17 -6.75 -1.29
C LEU A 20 13.85 -5.95 -2.55
N THR A 21 12.95 -4.96 -2.45
CA THR A 21 12.56 -4.12 -3.58
C THR A 21 13.75 -3.33 -4.11
N ASN A 22 14.57 -2.75 -3.22
CA ASN A 22 15.79 -2.03 -3.62
C ASN A 22 16.83 -2.95 -4.26
N ILE A 23 17.05 -4.15 -3.72
CA ILE A 23 17.95 -5.13 -4.31
C ILE A 23 17.47 -5.50 -5.72
N THR A 24 16.18 -5.81 -5.88
CA THR A 24 15.62 -6.16 -7.19
C THR A 24 15.73 -5.02 -8.19
N ALA A 25 15.48 -3.77 -7.76
CA ALA A 25 15.60 -2.59 -8.62
C ALA A 25 17.05 -2.37 -9.08
N ASN A 26 18.03 -2.49 -8.17
CA ASN A 26 19.44 -2.34 -8.51
C ASN A 26 19.96 -3.49 -9.40
N VAL A 27 19.50 -4.72 -9.18
CA VAL A 27 19.84 -5.86 -10.05
C VAL A 27 19.27 -5.64 -11.45
N LEU A 28 18.01 -5.19 -11.57
CA LEU A 28 17.40 -4.89 -12.86
C LEU A 28 18.17 -3.77 -13.58
N ARG A 29 18.55 -2.72 -12.85
CA ARG A 29 19.35 -1.61 -13.39
C ARG A 29 20.70 -2.08 -13.95
N LEU A 30 21.34 -3.02 -13.26
CA LEU A 30 22.63 -3.57 -13.67
C LEU A 30 22.52 -4.51 -14.88
N VAL A 31 21.43 -5.27 -14.99
CA VAL A 31 21.19 -6.19 -16.12
C VAL A 31 20.83 -5.43 -17.40
N TYR A 32 19.99 -4.40 -17.31
CA TYR A 32 19.50 -3.69 -18.48
C TYR A 32 20.38 -2.51 -18.91
N LEU A 33 21.31 -2.04 -18.07
CA LEU A 33 22.23 -0.91 -18.33
C LEU A 33 21.55 0.41 -18.75
N GLU A 34 20.23 0.45 -18.80
CA GLU A 34 19.37 1.60 -19.06
C GLU A 34 18.34 1.74 -17.92
N ASP A 35 17.97 2.98 -17.61
CA ASP A 35 16.92 3.28 -16.66
C ASP A 35 15.55 2.98 -17.29
N ASN A 36 15.00 1.82 -16.94
CA ASN A 36 13.67 1.40 -17.33
C ASN A 36 12.60 2.03 -16.43
N MET A 37 11.44 2.37 -17.00
CA MET A 37 10.28 2.90 -16.26
C MET A 37 9.91 2.03 -15.04
N VAL A 38 10.05 0.71 -15.16
CA VAL A 38 9.78 -0.24 -14.08
C VAL A 38 10.70 0.00 -12.87
N VAL A 39 11.99 0.27 -13.11
CA VAL A 39 12.98 0.54 -12.06
C VAL A 39 12.65 1.84 -11.34
N GLU A 40 12.31 2.88 -12.09
CA GLU A 40 11.92 4.19 -11.52
C GLU A 40 10.66 4.07 -10.64
N VAL A 41 9.66 3.31 -11.08
CA VAL A 41 8.44 3.05 -10.30
C VAL A 41 8.77 2.26 -9.03
N LEU A 42 9.58 1.20 -9.12
CA LEU A 42 9.99 0.41 -7.95
C LEU A 42 10.75 1.26 -6.92
N LEU A 43 11.70 2.08 -7.37
CA LEU A 43 12.47 2.98 -6.50
C LEU A 43 11.59 4.08 -5.88
N SER A 44 10.63 4.60 -6.64
CA SER A 44 9.67 5.58 -6.14
C SER A 44 8.82 4.99 -5.01
N VAL A 45 8.26 3.79 -5.22
CA VAL A 45 7.47 3.10 -4.19
C VAL A 45 8.35 2.75 -2.98
N SER A 46 9.55 2.23 -3.19
CA SER A 46 10.44 1.86 -2.08
C SER A 46 10.85 3.08 -1.24
N SER A 47 11.01 4.25 -1.86
CA SER A 47 11.32 5.49 -1.14
C SER A 47 10.20 5.91 -0.19
N VAL A 48 8.93 5.82 -0.62
CA VAL A 48 7.78 6.13 0.23
C VAL A 48 7.72 5.19 1.42
N VAL A 49 7.91 3.89 1.19
CA VAL A 49 7.90 2.90 2.28
C VAL A 49 9.10 3.12 3.23
N ALA A 50 10.27 3.52 2.72
CA ALA A 50 11.41 3.88 3.55
C ALA A 50 11.13 5.11 4.45
N TYR A 51 10.37 6.10 3.97
CA TYR A 51 9.92 7.21 4.81
C TYR A 51 9.00 6.74 5.95
N PHE A 52 8.15 5.74 5.71
CA PHE A 52 7.35 5.14 6.79
C PHE A 52 8.22 4.47 7.87
N ASN A 53 9.37 3.88 7.51
CA ASN A 53 10.32 3.32 8.49
C ASN A 53 10.95 4.40 9.40
N ILE A 54 10.92 5.68 9.02
CA ILE A 54 11.35 6.76 9.92
C ILE A 54 10.47 6.83 11.17
N LEU A 55 9.17 6.54 11.05
CA LEU A 55 8.27 6.47 12.21
C LEU A 55 8.71 5.38 13.20
N TYR A 56 9.27 4.27 12.71
CA TYR A 56 9.83 3.23 13.55
C TYR A 56 11.04 3.74 14.34
N TYR A 57 11.97 4.43 13.68
CA TYR A 57 13.14 5.00 14.36
C TYR A 57 12.73 6.09 15.38
N LEU A 58 11.70 6.88 15.06
CA LEU A 58 11.15 7.89 15.98
C LEU A 58 10.51 7.29 17.23
N ARG A 59 10.13 6.00 17.22
CA ARG A 59 9.56 5.33 18.39
C ARG A 59 10.55 5.24 19.56
N SER A 60 11.86 5.25 19.28
CA SER A 60 12.90 5.07 20.29
C SER A 60 13.20 6.33 21.12
N PHE A 61 12.70 7.50 20.73
CA PHE A 61 12.89 8.73 21.50
C PHE A 61 11.77 8.90 22.54
N GLU A 62 12.12 9.45 23.70
CA GLU A 62 11.22 9.57 24.86
C GLU A 62 10.00 10.46 24.55
N ASP A 63 10.19 11.55 23.80
CA ASP A 63 9.12 12.50 23.47
C ASP A 63 8.24 12.05 22.30
N THR A 64 8.81 11.44 21.25
CA THR A 64 8.07 11.04 20.04
C THR A 64 7.54 9.61 20.09
N GLY A 65 8.06 8.76 20.98
CA GLY A 65 7.63 7.38 21.17
C GLY A 65 6.13 7.21 21.50
N PRO A 66 5.56 8.01 22.42
CA PRO A 66 4.13 7.97 22.73
C PRO A 66 3.25 8.34 21.52
N LEU A 67 3.64 9.35 20.74
CA LEU A 67 2.93 9.80 19.54
C LEU A 67 2.84 8.69 18.49
N VAL A 68 3.98 8.05 18.18
CA VAL A 68 4.01 6.92 17.22
C VAL A 68 3.15 5.76 17.71
N SER A 69 3.21 5.45 19.01
CA SER A 69 2.41 4.37 19.61
C SER A 69 0.91 4.65 19.54
N MET A 70 0.50 5.92 19.69
CA MET A 70 -0.90 6.34 19.56
C MET A 70 -1.39 6.22 18.11
N ILE A 71 -0.58 6.66 17.12
CA ILE A 71 -0.90 6.52 15.69
C ILE A 71 -1.12 5.04 15.35
N MET A 72 -0.23 4.15 15.79
CA MET A 72 -0.36 2.72 15.51
C MET A 72 -1.63 2.10 16.11
N ARG A 73 -2.09 2.58 17.26
CA ARG A 73 -3.36 2.16 17.88
C ARG A 73 -4.55 2.63 17.03
N ILE A 74 -4.60 3.91 16.68
CA ILE A 74 -5.68 4.49 15.86
C ILE A 74 -5.76 3.79 14.49
N SER A 75 -4.62 3.54 13.84
CA SER A 75 -4.57 2.82 12.56
C SER A 75 -5.17 1.42 12.65
N ARG A 76 -4.99 0.73 13.77
CA ARG A 76 -5.61 -0.58 13.99
C ARG A 76 -7.12 -0.45 14.16
N ASP A 77 -7.57 0.52 14.95
CA ASP A 77 -8.99 0.71 15.25
C ASP A 77 -9.80 1.13 14.01
N ILE A 78 -9.23 2.00 13.15
CA ILE A 78 -9.90 2.45 11.92
C ILE A 78 -9.97 1.36 10.83
N THR A 79 -9.16 0.30 10.91
CA THR A 79 -9.14 -0.77 9.89
C THR A 79 -10.51 -1.43 9.72
N TYR A 80 -11.26 -1.63 10.81
CA TYR A 80 -12.62 -2.16 10.75
C TYR A 80 -13.60 -1.23 10.02
N LEU A 81 -13.50 0.07 10.27
CA LEU A 81 -14.33 1.07 9.58
C LEU A 81 -14.00 1.08 8.07
N ILE A 82 -12.72 1.06 7.71
CA ILE A 82 -12.27 1.03 6.31
C ILE A 82 -12.81 -0.24 5.62
N MET A 83 -12.80 -1.39 6.28
CA MET A 83 -13.38 -2.62 5.71
C MET A 83 -14.87 -2.47 5.39
N VAL A 84 -15.65 -1.86 6.28
CA VAL A 84 -17.09 -1.60 6.03
C VAL A 84 -17.27 -0.65 4.83
N VAL A 85 -16.46 0.42 4.76
CA VAL A 85 -16.51 1.37 3.64
C VAL A 85 -16.18 0.67 2.32
N ILE A 86 -15.16 -0.20 2.29
CA ILE A 86 -14.81 -0.98 1.09
C ILE A 86 -15.97 -1.87 0.64
N ILE A 87 -16.65 -2.55 1.56
CA ILE A 87 -17.81 -3.39 1.23
C ILE A 87 -18.92 -2.56 0.57
N ILE A 88 -19.21 -1.37 1.11
CA ILE A 88 -20.21 -0.46 0.56
C ILE A 88 -19.80 0.03 -0.84
N LEU A 89 -18.54 0.46 -1.01
CA LEU A 89 -18.02 0.94 -2.30
C LEU A 89 -18.06 -0.15 -3.38
N VAL A 90 -17.71 -1.39 -3.03
CA VAL A 90 -17.81 -2.53 -3.97
C VAL A 90 -19.26 -2.82 -4.33
N GLY A 91 -20.18 -2.80 -3.35
CA GLY A 91 -21.61 -2.99 -3.60
C GLY A 91 -22.20 -1.93 -4.52
N PHE A 92 -21.82 -0.67 -4.31
CA PHE A 92 -22.20 0.45 -5.17
C PHE A 92 -21.64 0.28 -6.58
N SER A 93 -20.33 0.04 -6.71
CA SER A 93 -19.67 -0.20 -8.00
C SER A 93 -20.32 -1.34 -8.81
N GLN A 94 -20.72 -2.44 -8.15
CA GLN A 94 -21.43 -3.54 -8.81
C GLN A 94 -22.82 -3.12 -9.32
N ALA A 95 -23.56 -2.33 -8.55
CA ALA A 95 -24.87 -1.82 -8.96
C ALA A 95 -24.76 -0.88 -10.18
N PHE A 96 -23.78 0.04 -10.18
CA PHE A 96 -23.54 0.94 -11.32
C PHE A 96 -23.11 0.20 -12.57
N TRP A 97 -22.27 -0.82 -12.41
CA TRP A 97 -21.86 -1.67 -13.52
C TRP A 97 -23.07 -2.41 -14.11
N LEU A 98 -23.93 -3.00 -13.29
CA LEU A 98 -25.12 -3.73 -13.75
C LEU A 98 -26.11 -2.83 -14.51
N VAL A 99 -26.34 -1.61 -14.02
CA VAL A 99 -27.24 -0.64 -14.67
C VAL A 99 -26.65 -0.14 -15.98
N SER A 100 -25.35 0.16 -16.00
CA SER A 100 -24.69 0.82 -17.15
C SER A 100 -24.24 -0.15 -18.24
N ARG A 101 -24.19 -1.47 -17.98
CA ARG A 101 -23.67 -2.46 -18.95
C ARG A 101 -24.41 -2.52 -20.29
N HIS A 102 -25.67 -2.05 -20.35
CA HIS A 102 -26.49 -2.11 -21.55
C HIS A 102 -26.47 -0.81 -22.37
N VAL A 103 -25.77 0.22 -21.89
CA VAL A 103 -25.68 1.53 -22.54
C VAL A 103 -24.23 1.76 -22.96
N ASP A 104 -23.97 1.57 -24.25
CA ASP A 104 -22.65 1.78 -24.84
C ASP A 104 -22.24 3.26 -24.75
N GLY A 105 -21.02 3.52 -24.26
CA GLY A 105 -20.43 4.87 -24.20
C GLY A 105 -20.40 5.54 -22.81
N LEU A 106 -20.89 4.88 -21.75
CA LEU A 106 -20.77 5.39 -20.39
C LEU A 106 -19.44 4.95 -19.72
N PRO A 107 -18.79 5.81 -18.92
CA PRO A 107 -17.53 5.48 -18.24
C PRO A 107 -17.65 4.36 -17.18
N PHE A 108 -18.89 3.96 -16.87
CA PHE A 108 -19.24 2.91 -15.92
C PHE A 108 -19.43 1.52 -16.56
N ALA A 109 -19.35 1.41 -17.89
CA ALA A 109 -19.55 0.13 -18.59
C ALA A 109 -18.43 -0.89 -18.28
N THR A 110 -17.23 -0.42 -17.94
CA THR A 110 -16.08 -1.26 -17.56
C THR A 110 -16.01 -1.40 -16.03
N PHE A 111 -15.68 -2.61 -15.54
CA PHE A 111 -15.53 -2.89 -14.10
C PHE A 111 -14.57 -1.90 -13.38
N GLN A 112 -13.41 -1.63 -13.99
CA GLN A 112 -12.45 -0.66 -13.47
C GLN A 112 -13.02 0.76 -13.45
N GLY A 113 -13.76 1.16 -14.49
CA GLY A 113 -14.40 2.47 -14.58
C GLY A 113 -15.53 2.65 -13.57
N SER A 114 -16.28 1.58 -13.26
CA SER A 114 -17.30 1.61 -12.21
C SER A 114 -16.68 1.77 -10.82
N LEU A 115 -15.60 1.03 -10.51
CA LEU A 115 -14.88 1.15 -9.24
C LEU A 115 -14.24 2.53 -9.07
N LEU A 116 -13.61 3.06 -10.12
CA LEU A 116 -12.96 4.36 -10.11
C LEU A 116 -13.93 5.55 -10.15
N ASN A 117 -15.23 5.35 -10.32
CA ASN A 117 -16.20 6.45 -10.24
C ASN A 117 -17.19 6.27 -9.09
N SER A 118 -16.93 5.30 -8.19
CA SER A 118 -17.76 5.03 -7.01
C SER A 118 -17.33 5.80 -5.76
N TYR A 119 -16.26 6.61 -5.84
CA TYR A 119 -15.78 7.47 -4.74
C TYR A 119 -16.36 8.88 -4.81
#